data_AF-A0A2W4IR96-F1
#
_entry.id   AF-A0A2W4IR96-F1
#
_cell.length_a   1.000
_cell.length_b   1.000
_cell.length_c   1.000
_cell.angle_alpha   90.00
_cell.angle_beta   90.00
_cell.angle_gamma   90.00
#
_symmetry.space_group_name_H-M   'P 1'
#
loop_
_entity.id
_entity.type
_entity.pdbx_description
1 polymer ?
#
loop_
_entity_poly.entity_id
_entity_poly.type
_entity_poly.pdbx_seq_one_letter_code
_entity_poly.pdbx_strand_id
1 'polypeptide(L)'
;MASAGARLTGWKQIAGHLGCSVRTAQRWESLYGLPVRRLTAARSGTVIAFADELDTWMASERGRAARSDAATGFTGRDAAGAPGTAPLPGASPAAASQPRRIPVRKVVLAVAGAAAVVLLAIRVAGDATGLGVDLECPAPCRLRQGETLVLRMLTADQGDEYTRWTRHESGAVHAFGPALTADPSGLVTWGFTTDCSTPPGLHELRLVSRRRNLATRSVHLVVEPTEGCSQPVADLVAESVEIDRIAVQPGDRLTVRFRIRNQGRAHAPASVARLRLGRSPDRTAVTDLRIADVATPELGVGAVADLSTEIRVPGDLTPAAGYFVWVVADNGGAVLEHAATNNFARSPALVVHPPTVVSR
;
A
#
# COMPACT_ATOMS: atom_id res chain seq x y z
N MET A 1 31.65 0.54 11.30
CA MET A 1 31.88 1.30 10.05
C MET A 1 31.55 0.38 8.89
N ALA A 2 30.35 0.49 8.30
CA ALA A 2 30.03 -0.26 7.09
C ALA A 2 30.53 0.57 5.89
N SER A 3 31.43 -0.01 5.10
CA SER A 3 31.95 0.59 3.87
C SER A 3 30.80 0.88 2.91
N ALA A 4 30.71 2.10 2.40
CA ALA A 4 29.81 2.39 1.29
C ALA A 4 30.19 1.50 0.11
N GLY A 5 29.30 0.58 -0.28
CA GLY A 5 29.52 -0.30 -1.43
C GLY A 5 29.86 0.50 -2.69
N ALA A 6 30.57 -0.13 -3.63
CA ALA A 6 30.98 0.50 -4.88
C ALA A 6 29.78 1.20 -5.57
N ARG A 7 29.95 2.48 -5.92
CA ARG A 7 28.92 3.29 -6.56
C ARG A 7 28.79 2.88 -8.04
N LEU A 8 27.62 2.39 -8.42
CA LEU A 8 27.29 1.99 -9.78
C LEU A 8 26.54 3.14 -10.46
N THR A 9 26.97 3.48 -11.67
CA THR A 9 26.44 4.59 -12.47
C THR A 9 25.90 4.08 -13.80
N GLY A 10 24.66 4.44 -14.08
CA GLY A 10 23.92 4.02 -15.26
C GLY A 10 23.42 2.58 -15.18
N TRP A 11 22.40 2.31 -15.97
CA TRP A 11 21.75 1.00 -16.01
C TRP A 11 22.67 -0.16 -16.36
N LYS A 12 23.71 0.07 -17.17
CA LYS A 12 24.63 -0.97 -17.60
C LYS A 12 25.48 -1.50 -16.45
N GLN A 13 25.98 -0.62 -15.57
CA GLN A 13 26.75 -1.03 -14.39
C GLN A 13 25.86 -1.72 -13.36
N ILE A 14 24.65 -1.21 -13.14
CA ILE A 14 23.65 -1.80 -12.24
C ILE A 14 23.28 -3.21 -12.70
N ALA A 15 22.95 -3.38 -13.98
CA ALA A 15 22.58 -4.67 -14.55
C ALA A 15 23.76 -5.66 -14.53
N GLY A 16 24.98 -5.18 -14.78
CA GLY A 16 26.20 -5.99 -14.66
C GLY A 16 26.43 -6.50 -13.24
N HIS A 17 26.23 -5.66 -12.23
CA HIS A 17 26.33 -6.06 -10.82
C HIS A 17 25.27 -7.11 -10.42
N LEU A 18 24.04 -6.94 -10.90
CA LEU A 18 22.93 -7.87 -10.63
C LEU A 18 22.98 -9.16 -11.46
N GLY A 19 23.89 -9.27 -12.43
CA GLY A 19 23.95 -10.40 -13.36
C GLY A 19 22.72 -10.52 -14.28
N CYS A 20 22.05 -9.41 -14.59
CA CYS A 20 20.82 -9.40 -15.39
C CYS A 20 20.89 -8.45 -16.60
N SER A 21 19.85 -8.43 -17.43
CA SER A 21 19.74 -7.45 -18.52
C SER A 21 19.37 -6.05 -17.99
N VAL A 22 19.74 -4.99 -18.73
CA VAL A 22 19.35 -3.59 -18.41
C VAL A 22 17.84 -3.43 -18.29
N ARG A 23 17.08 -4.04 -19.22
CA ARG A 23 15.61 -3.98 -19.21
C ARG A 23 15.01 -4.71 -18.00
N THR A 24 15.66 -5.78 -17.54
CA THR A 24 15.28 -6.50 -16.32
C THR A 24 15.52 -5.63 -15.08
N ALA A 25 16.67 -4.97 -14.98
CA ALA A 25 16.96 -4.05 -13.86
C ALA A 25 15.99 -2.86 -13.82
N GLN A 26 15.66 -2.26 -14.97
CA GLN A 26 14.65 -1.20 -15.08
C GLN A 26 13.24 -1.69 -14.69
N ARG A 27 12.92 -2.93 -15.08
CA ARG A 27 11.67 -3.59 -14.68
C ARG A 27 11.65 -3.85 -13.17
N TRP A 28 12.77 -4.17 -12.56
CA TRP A 28 12.85 -4.38 -11.11
C TRP A 28 12.77 -3.08 -10.32
N GLU A 29 13.33 -1.97 -10.81
CA GLU A 29 13.09 -0.64 -10.23
C GLU A 29 11.60 -0.30 -10.25
N SER A 30 10.94 -0.50 -11.39
CA SER A 30 9.52 -0.16 -11.55
C SER A 30 8.54 -1.11 -10.86
N LEU A 31 8.87 -2.40 -10.72
CA LEU A 31 7.92 -3.40 -10.20
C LEU A 31 8.25 -3.92 -8.80
N TYR A 32 9.52 -3.96 -8.43
CA TYR A 32 10.00 -4.61 -7.21
C TYR A 32 10.82 -3.67 -6.32
N GLY A 33 10.81 -2.38 -6.66
CA GLY A 33 11.46 -1.33 -5.87
C GLY A 33 12.97 -1.47 -5.79
N LEU A 34 13.62 -1.92 -6.89
CA LEU A 34 15.09 -1.97 -6.97
C LEU A 34 15.67 -0.62 -6.50
N PRO A 35 16.58 -0.60 -5.51
CA PRO A 35 17.07 0.63 -4.89
C PRO A 35 17.99 1.36 -5.85
N VAL A 36 17.38 2.27 -6.62
CA VAL A 36 18.01 3.05 -7.66
C VAL A 36 17.65 4.52 -7.43
N ARG A 37 18.63 5.42 -7.53
CA ARG A 37 18.47 6.86 -7.32
C ARG A 37 18.67 7.59 -8.64
N ARG A 38 17.95 8.69 -8.84
CA ARG A 38 18.01 9.52 -10.05
C ARG A 38 18.48 10.92 -9.66
N LEU A 39 19.61 11.35 -10.23
CA LEU A 39 20.28 12.59 -9.83
C LEU A 39 19.66 13.87 -10.44
N THR A 40 18.70 13.78 -11.35
CA THR A 40 17.98 14.96 -11.87
C THR A 40 16.51 14.66 -12.19
N ALA A 41 15.65 15.67 -12.04
CA ALA A 41 14.20 15.61 -12.28
C ALA A 41 13.80 15.68 -13.77
N ALA A 42 14.75 15.66 -14.70
CA ALA A 42 14.48 15.68 -16.15
C ALA A 42 14.52 14.26 -16.76
N ARG A 43 13.84 14.09 -17.90
CA ARG A 43 13.55 12.84 -18.65
C ARG A 43 14.74 11.90 -18.98
N SER A 44 15.98 12.24 -18.61
CA SER A 44 17.18 11.42 -18.84
C SER A 44 18.20 11.51 -17.68
N GLY A 45 17.74 11.63 -16.43
CA GLY A 45 18.63 11.77 -15.28
C GLY A 45 19.58 10.57 -15.09
N THR A 46 20.85 10.86 -14.78
CA THR A 46 21.87 9.86 -14.48
C THR A 46 21.41 8.99 -13.30
N VAL A 47 21.31 7.70 -13.59
CA VAL A 47 20.85 6.69 -12.63
C VAL A 47 22.04 6.21 -11.82
N ILE A 48 21.91 6.14 -10.50
CA ILE A 48 22.94 5.61 -9.60
C ILE A 48 22.36 4.56 -8.66
N ALA A 49 23.15 3.58 -8.28
CA ALA A 49 22.84 2.63 -7.21
C ALA A 49 24.12 2.30 -6.44
N PHE A 50 23.97 1.81 -5.22
CA PHE A 50 25.09 1.32 -4.42
C PHE A 50 25.06 -0.21 -4.38
N ALA A 51 26.23 -0.83 -4.58
CA ALA A 51 26.35 -2.29 -4.69
C ALA A 51 25.79 -3.03 -3.46
N ASP A 52 26.04 -2.52 -2.26
CA ASP A 52 25.55 -3.05 -0.99
C ASP A 52 24.01 -2.99 -0.87
N GLU A 53 23.38 -1.90 -1.32
CA GLU A 53 21.92 -1.77 -1.38
C GLU A 53 21.31 -2.79 -2.35
N LEU A 54 21.94 -3.00 -3.51
CA LEU A 54 21.50 -3.98 -4.50
C LEU A 54 21.67 -5.42 -3.98
N ASP A 55 22.78 -5.73 -3.31
CA ASP A 55 23.06 -7.06 -2.76
C ASP A 55 22.09 -7.40 -1.63
N THR A 56 21.81 -6.44 -0.75
CA THR A 56 20.83 -6.60 0.34
C THR A 56 19.43 -6.81 -0.22
N TRP A 57 19.05 -6.04 -1.24
CA TRP A 57 17.76 -6.23 -1.92
C TRP A 57 17.68 -7.61 -2.59
N MET A 58 18.72 -8.06 -3.30
CA MET A 58 18.79 -9.38 -3.91
C MET A 58 18.68 -10.52 -2.88
N ALA A 59 19.33 -10.39 -1.72
CA ALA A 59 19.23 -11.36 -0.64
C ALA A 59 17.79 -11.44 -0.08
N SER A 60 17.12 -10.29 0.04
CA SER A 60 15.73 -10.22 0.50
C SER A 60 14.76 -10.88 -0.47
N GLU A 61 14.92 -10.67 -1.79
CA GLU A 61 14.06 -11.26 -2.82
C GLU A 61 14.29 -12.77 -2.96
N ARG A 62 15.54 -13.24 -2.85
CA ARG A 62 15.85 -14.68 -2.79
C ARG A 62 15.23 -15.35 -1.56
N GLY A 63 15.20 -14.66 -0.42
CA GLY A 63 14.51 -15.13 0.78
C GLY A 63 12.98 -15.17 0.63
N ARG A 64 12.38 -14.32 -0.21
CA ARG A 64 10.95 -14.40 -0.55
C ARG A 64 10.66 -15.60 -1.46
N ALA A 65 11.50 -15.84 -2.47
CA ALA A 65 11.35 -16.97 -3.38
C ALA A 65 11.50 -18.33 -2.66
N ALA A 66 12.53 -18.48 -1.80
CA ALA A 66 12.75 -19.73 -1.06
C ALA A 66 11.61 -20.07 -0.07
N ARG A 67 10.96 -19.05 0.52
CA ARG A 67 9.77 -19.24 1.38
C ARG A 67 8.53 -19.67 0.60
N SER A 68 8.40 -19.23 -0.66
CA SER A 68 7.32 -19.66 -1.56
C SER A 68 7.50 -21.11 -2.02
N ASP A 69 8.74 -21.56 -2.25
CA ASP A 69 9.02 -22.94 -2.70
C ASP A 69 8.95 -23.97 -1.57
N ALA A 70 9.36 -23.62 -0.34
CA ALA A 70 9.23 -24.51 0.81
C ALA A 70 7.76 -24.84 1.17
N ALA A 71 6.83 -23.94 0.86
CA ALA A 71 5.40 -24.14 1.13
C ALA A 71 4.69 -25.04 0.11
N THR A 72 5.30 -25.36 -1.04
CA THR A 72 4.70 -26.19 -2.11
C THR A 72 5.16 -27.65 -2.09
N GLY A 73 6.07 -28.03 -1.18
CA GLY A 73 6.75 -29.33 -1.16
C GLY A 73 6.11 -30.45 -0.32
N PHE A 74 4.85 -30.36 0.13
CA PHE A 74 4.21 -31.44 0.90
C PHE A 74 2.88 -31.89 0.27
N THR A 75 2.96 -32.88 -0.62
CA THR A 75 1.81 -33.75 -0.92
C THR A 75 2.21 -35.21 -0.81
N GLY A 76 1.52 -35.92 0.11
CA GLY A 76 1.13 -37.31 -0.06
C GLY A 76 1.99 -38.39 0.59
N ARG A 77 1.56 -38.88 1.78
CA ARG A 77 1.11 -40.28 1.89
C ARG A 77 0.35 -40.62 3.18
N ASP A 78 -0.64 -41.50 2.95
CA ASP A 78 -1.24 -42.52 3.81
C ASP A 78 -2.46 -42.22 4.71
N ALA A 79 -3.29 -43.24 4.74
CA ALA A 79 -4.74 -43.25 4.95
C ALA A 79 -5.14 -44.12 6.16
N ALA A 80 -6.44 -44.00 6.48
CA ALA A 80 -7.32 -44.98 7.15
C ALA A 80 -7.33 -45.09 8.69
N GLY A 81 -8.54 -45.02 9.26
CA GLY A 81 -8.86 -45.57 10.58
C GLY A 81 -10.04 -44.91 11.32
N ALA A 82 -11.27 -45.36 11.05
CA ALA A 82 -12.41 -45.35 12.01
C ALA A 82 -12.43 -46.71 12.77
N PRO A 83 -13.13 -46.95 13.91
CA PRO A 83 -14.59 -46.77 14.17
C PRO A 83 -14.92 -46.32 15.64
N GLY A 84 -16.13 -46.20 16.22
CA GLY A 84 -17.53 -46.43 15.85
C GLY A 84 -18.54 -46.06 16.98
N THR A 85 -19.81 -45.86 16.59
CA THR A 85 -21.12 -46.17 17.25
C THR A 85 -21.51 -45.80 18.71
N ALA A 86 -22.45 -44.81 18.81
CA ALA A 86 -23.85 -44.82 19.35
C ALA A 86 -24.19 -45.18 20.84
N PRO A 87 -25.40 -44.88 21.41
CA PRO A 87 -26.48 -43.90 21.10
C PRO A 87 -27.08 -43.10 22.33
N LEU A 88 -28.02 -42.19 22.03
CA LEU A 88 -28.95 -41.45 22.94
C LEU A 88 -30.02 -42.38 23.59
N PRO A 89 -30.73 -41.96 24.65
CA PRO A 89 -32.01 -41.22 24.54
C PRO A 89 -32.16 -40.15 25.66
N GLY A 90 -33.08 -39.20 25.71
CA GLY A 90 -34.30 -38.85 25.01
C GLY A 90 -35.06 -37.88 25.92
N ALA A 91 -35.89 -36.99 25.33
CA ALA A 91 -37.07 -36.33 25.90
C ALA A 91 -37.20 -34.87 25.39
N SER A 92 -38.27 -34.67 24.64
CA SER A 92 -38.92 -33.41 24.28
C SER A 92 -40.31 -33.43 24.99
N PRO A 93 -41.22 -32.46 24.85
CA PRO A 93 -41.15 -30.99 24.80
C PRO A 93 -42.13 -30.33 25.83
N ALA A 94 -42.05 -29.02 26.02
CA ALA A 94 -43.14 -28.11 26.46
C ALA A 94 -42.51 -26.72 26.70
N ALA A 95 -43.11 -25.56 26.45
CA ALA A 95 -44.42 -25.18 25.93
C ALA A 95 -44.30 -23.75 25.39
N ALA A 96 -45.24 -23.40 24.51
CA ALA A 96 -45.39 -22.11 23.87
C ALA A 96 -45.66 -20.95 24.83
N SER A 97 -45.29 -19.73 24.44
CA SER A 97 -46.20 -18.57 24.47
C SER A 97 -45.62 -17.37 23.70
N GLN A 98 -46.23 -17.07 22.55
CA GLN A 98 -46.26 -15.72 21.98
C GLN A 98 -47.42 -14.94 22.61
N PRO A 99 -47.36 -13.59 22.57
CA PRO A 99 -48.58 -12.86 22.22
C PRO A 99 -48.37 -11.84 21.09
N ARG A 100 -49.18 -12.07 20.05
CA ARG A 100 -50.10 -11.15 19.35
C ARG A 100 -49.57 -9.85 18.73
N ARG A 101 -49.62 -9.88 17.39
CA ARG A 101 -49.73 -8.74 16.47
C ARG A 101 -51.10 -8.06 16.60
N ILE A 102 -51.12 -6.73 16.53
CA ILE A 102 -52.32 -5.91 16.28
C ILE A 102 -52.17 -5.26 14.89
N PRO A 103 -53.21 -5.24 14.04
CA PRO A 103 -53.14 -4.71 12.68
C PRO A 103 -53.48 -3.21 12.65
N VAL A 104 -52.82 -2.44 11.78
CA VAL A 104 -53.34 -1.12 11.37
C VAL A 104 -53.40 -1.05 9.85
N ARG A 105 -54.61 -0.79 9.37
CA ARG A 105 -55.02 -0.70 7.96
C ARG A 105 -54.45 0.54 7.27
N LYS A 106 -54.28 0.37 5.96
CA LYS A 106 -54.02 1.37 4.92
C LYS A 106 -55.05 2.52 4.97
N VAL A 107 -54.57 3.76 4.87
CA VAL A 107 -55.31 4.89 4.30
C VAL A 107 -54.43 5.53 3.24
N VAL A 108 -54.97 5.55 2.02
CA VAL A 108 -54.49 6.31 0.86
C VAL A 108 -55.17 7.68 0.91
N LEU A 109 -54.41 8.77 0.82
CA LEU A 109 -54.76 9.89 -0.08
C LEU A 109 -53.54 10.80 -0.30
N ALA A 110 -53.36 11.18 -1.56
CA ALA A 110 -52.36 12.11 -2.07
C ALA A 110 -52.69 13.57 -1.73
N VAL A 111 -51.67 14.41 -1.50
CA VAL A 111 -51.51 15.76 -2.09
C VAL A 111 -50.02 16.12 -2.10
N ALA A 112 -49.62 16.76 -3.20
CA ALA A 112 -48.29 17.22 -3.57
C ALA A 112 -47.68 18.31 -2.65
N GLY A 113 -46.35 18.39 -2.62
CA GLY A 113 -45.62 19.52 -2.06
C GLY A 113 -44.12 19.25 -1.97
N ALA A 114 -43.34 19.93 -2.79
CA ALA A 114 -41.92 19.72 -3.01
C ALA A 114 -41.03 20.02 -1.78
N ALA A 115 -40.06 19.15 -1.52
CA ALA A 115 -38.79 19.51 -0.91
C ALA A 115 -37.72 18.49 -1.34
N ALA A 116 -36.83 18.93 -2.22
CA ALA A 116 -35.70 18.17 -2.71
C ALA A 116 -34.69 17.92 -1.57
N VAL A 117 -34.45 16.65 -1.25
CA VAL A 117 -33.23 16.22 -0.56
C VAL A 117 -32.66 15.06 -1.37
N VAL A 118 -31.40 15.24 -1.76
CA VAL A 118 -30.64 14.51 -2.75
C VAL A 118 -30.50 13.02 -2.37
N LEU A 119 -31.37 12.18 -2.92
CA LEU A 119 -31.10 10.76 -3.14
C LEU A 119 -30.44 10.65 -4.51
N LEU A 120 -29.10 10.73 -4.55
CA LEU A 120 -28.37 10.43 -5.78
C LEU A 120 -28.50 8.92 -6.03
N ALA A 121 -29.39 8.59 -6.97
CA ALA A 121 -29.63 7.25 -7.45
C ALA A 121 -28.32 6.57 -7.88
N ILE A 122 -28.09 5.38 -7.32
CA ILE A 122 -27.24 4.36 -7.95
C ILE A 122 -27.89 4.04 -9.29
N ARG A 123 -27.45 4.72 -10.36
CA ARG A 123 -27.65 4.20 -11.70
C ARG A 123 -26.66 3.05 -11.86
N VAL A 124 -27.21 1.86 -12.09
CA VAL A 124 -26.52 0.79 -12.80
C VAL A 124 -26.09 1.37 -14.14
N ALA A 125 -24.84 1.85 -14.22
CA ALA A 125 -24.23 2.36 -15.43
C ALA A 125 -23.77 1.17 -16.28
N GLY A 126 -24.73 0.48 -16.89
CA GLY A 126 -24.51 -0.18 -18.17
C GLY A 126 -24.68 0.89 -19.26
N ASP A 127 -23.64 1.05 -20.09
CA ASP A 127 -23.61 1.90 -21.29
C ASP A 127 -23.63 3.43 -21.12
N ALA A 128 -22.82 3.95 -20.20
CA ALA A 128 -22.36 5.35 -20.28
C ALA A 128 -21.06 5.41 -21.10
N THR A 129 -20.90 6.45 -21.94
CA THR A 129 -19.68 6.82 -22.65
C THR A 129 -18.46 6.81 -21.72
N GLY A 130 -17.77 5.68 -21.61
CA GLY A 130 -16.56 5.55 -20.80
C GLY A 130 -15.39 6.29 -21.47
N LEU A 131 -14.22 6.28 -20.82
CA LEU A 131 -12.98 6.78 -21.41
C LEU A 131 -12.63 6.10 -22.74
N GLY A 132 -13.23 4.93 -23.01
CA GLY A 132 -12.93 4.11 -24.20
C GLY A 132 -11.56 3.43 -24.11
N VAL A 133 -10.91 3.49 -22.94
CA VAL A 133 -9.61 2.90 -22.65
C VAL A 133 -9.79 1.73 -21.69
N ASP A 134 -9.07 0.65 -21.97
CA ASP A 134 -9.04 -0.54 -21.12
C ASP A 134 -8.00 -0.38 -20.00
N LEU A 135 -8.36 -0.89 -18.82
CA LEU A 135 -7.44 -1.11 -17.73
C LEU A 135 -6.95 -2.56 -17.86
N GLU A 136 -5.67 -2.75 -18.07
CA GLU A 136 -5.06 -4.07 -18.22
C GLU A 136 -4.74 -4.66 -16.85
N CYS A 137 -5.17 -5.90 -16.66
CA CYS A 137 -4.80 -6.73 -15.54
C CYS A 137 -4.00 -7.94 -16.05
N PRO A 138 -2.85 -8.29 -15.43
CA PRO A 138 -2.11 -9.49 -15.80
C PRO A 138 -2.99 -10.74 -15.68
N ALA A 139 -2.93 -11.64 -16.68
CA ALA A 139 -3.65 -12.90 -16.65
C ALA A 139 -2.84 -13.98 -15.89
N PRO A 140 -3.47 -14.78 -15.01
CA PRO A 140 -4.84 -14.62 -14.56
C PRO A 140 -5.00 -13.39 -13.64
N CYS A 141 -6.09 -12.65 -13.79
CA CYS A 141 -6.38 -11.48 -12.96
C CYS A 141 -6.85 -11.92 -11.56
N ARG A 142 -5.91 -12.42 -10.78
CA ARG A 142 -6.11 -12.91 -9.41
C ARG A 142 -4.85 -12.69 -8.58
N LEU A 143 -5.03 -12.57 -7.28
CA LEU A 143 -3.95 -12.50 -6.30
C LEU A 143 -4.47 -12.96 -4.93
N ARG A 144 -3.58 -13.32 -4.02
CA ARG A 144 -3.91 -13.66 -2.63
C ARG A 144 -3.81 -12.45 -1.72
N GLN A 145 -4.57 -12.43 -0.61
CA GLN A 145 -4.41 -11.40 0.42
C GLN A 145 -2.94 -11.26 0.85
N GLY A 146 -2.42 -10.04 0.91
CA GLY A 146 -1.01 -9.74 1.17
C GLY A 146 -0.16 -9.56 -0.11
N GLU A 147 -0.69 -9.88 -1.28
CA GLU A 147 -0.01 -9.67 -2.56
C GLU A 147 -0.37 -8.33 -3.21
N THR A 148 0.48 -7.92 -4.15
CA THR A 148 0.26 -6.78 -5.03
C THR A 148 0.16 -7.22 -6.48
N LEU A 149 -0.88 -6.76 -7.17
CA LEU A 149 -1.02 -6.88 -8.62
C LEU A 149 -0.97 -5.49 -9.27
N VAL A 150 -0.23 -5.36 -10.36
CA VAL A 150 -0.08 -4.09 -11.07
C VAL A 150 -1.03 -4.03 -12.25
N LEU A 151 -1.99 -3.10 -12.19
CA LEU A 151 -2.86 -2.73 -13.31
C LEU A 151 -2.24 -1.61 -14.15
N ARG A 152 -2.57 -1.58 -15.44
CA ARG A 152 -1.99 -0.62 -16.38
C ARG A 152 -3.05 -0.02 -17.29
N MET A 153 -2.96 1.28 -17.53
CA MET A 153 -3.74 1.95 -18.58
C MET A 153 -2.75 2.57 -19.55
N LEU A 154 -2.72 2.08 -20.80
CA LEU A 154 -1.65 2.38 -21.75
C LEU A 154 -1.80 3.74 -22.45
N THR A 155 -3.02 4.27 -22.54
CA THR A 155 -3.32 5.50 -23.29
C THR A 155 -4.07 6.49 -22.41
N ALA A 156 -3.35 7.08 -21.46
CA ALA A 156 -3.84 8.14 -20.60
C ALA A 156 -3.60 9.54 -21.20
N ASP A 157 -4.49 10.47 -20.89
CA ASP A 157 -4.34 11.87 -21.27
C ASP A 157 -3.20 12.50 -20.45
N GLN A 158 -2.24 13.10 -21.15
CA GLN A 158 -1.17 13.85 -20.50
C GLN A 158 -1.73 15.04 -19.73
N GLY A 159 -1.33 15.15 -18.46
CA GLY A 159 -1.80 16.23 -17.57
C GLY A 159 -3.17 15.99 -16.92
N ASP A 160 -3.81 14.85 -17.14
CA ASP A 160 -4.97 14.43 -16.36
C ASP A 160 -4.55 13.66 -15.10
N GLU A 161 -5.45 13.60 -14.13
CA GLU A 161 -5.33 12.83 -12.91
C GLU A 161 -6.41 11.76 -12.85
N TYR A 162 -6.04 10.54 -12.49
CA TYR A 162 -6.94 9.40 -12.44
C TYR A 162 -7.14 8.95 -10.99
N THR A 163 -8.38 9.07 -10.52
CA THR A 163 -8.77 8.49 -9.23
C THR A 163 -9.07 7.01 -9.39
N ARG A 164 -8.78 6.26 -8.34
CA ARG A 164 -8.97 4.81 -8.30
C ARG A 164 -10.31 4.52 -7.65
N TRP A 165 -11.15 3.77 -8.35
CA TRP A 165 -12.43 3.32 -7.86
C TRP A 165 -12.43 1.80 -7.78
N THR A 166 -12.90 1.28 -6.65
CA THR A 166 -12.99 -0.16 -6.42
C THR A 166 -14.31 -0.50 -5.80
N ARG A 167 -14.83 -1.68 -6.11
CA ARG A 167 -16.02 -2.20 -5.48
C ARG A 167 -15.89 -3.70 -5.28
N HIS A 168 -16.01 -4.13 -4.04
CA HIS A 168 -16.14 -5.54 -3.70
C HIS A 168 -17.56 -6.04 -4.04
N GLU A 169 -17.73 -7.34 -4.27
CA GLU A 169 -19.04 -7.97 -4.53
C GLU A 169 -20.08 -7.74 -3.41
N SER A 170 -19.65 -7.52 -2.17
CA SER A 170 -20.55 -7.10 -1.08
C SER A 170 -21.10 -5.68 -1.21
N GLY A 171 -20.56 -4.90 -2.16
CA GLY A 171 -20.88 -3.49 -2.38
C GLY A 171 -19.95 -2.50 -1.68
N ALA A 172 -19.01 -2.97 -0.86
CA ALA A 172 -18.01 -2.10 -0.22
C ALA A 172 -17.14 -1.41 -1.28
N VAL A 173 -16.93 -0.10 -1.13
CA VAL A 173 -16.12 0.73 -2.03
C VAL A 173 -14.93 1.25 -1.24
N HIS A 174 -13.72 1.01 -1.74
CA HIS A 174 -12.50 1.60 -1.16
C HIS A 174 -12.01 2.75 -2.04
N ALA A 175 -11.76 3.89 -1.39
CA ALA A 175 -11.14 5.05 -2.01
C ALA A 175 -9.63 4.96 -1.83
N PHE A 176 -8.88 5.08 -2.93
CA PHE A 176 -7.42 5.11 -2.87
C PHE A 176 -6.92 6.50 -3.24
N GLY A 177 -6.12 7.08 -2.35
CA GLY A 177 -5.55 8.40 -2.53
C GLY A 177 -4.03 8.37 -2.69
N PRO A 178 -3.46 9.49 -3.16
CA PRO A 178 -4.02 10.44 -4.14
C PRO A 178 -4.15 9.85 -5.54
N ALA A 179 -4.63 10.68 -6.48
CA ALA A 179 -4.78 10.30 -7.88
C ALA A 179 -3.44 9.87 -8.53
N LEU A 180 -3.57 9.09 -9.60
CA LEU A 180 -2.48 8.63 -10.45
C LEU A 180 -2.33 9.57 -11.64
N THR A 181 -1.11 9.75 -12.11
CA THR A 181 -0.81 10.52 -13.33
C THR A 181 -0.14 9.62 -14.36
N ALA A 182 -0.32 9.98 -15.63
CA ALA A 182 0.36 9.30 -16.72
C ALA A 182 1.87 9.60 -16.69
N ASP A 183 2.68 8.60 -17.01
CA ASP A 183 4.08 8.83 -17.32
C ASP A 183 4.25 9.52 -18.68
N PRO A 184 5.48 9.93 -19.08
CA PRO A 184 5.77 10.52 -20.39
C PRO A 184 5.27 9.75 -21.62
N SER A 185 5.06 8.44 -21.52
CA SER A 185 4.58 7.56 -22.60
C SER A 185 3.05 7.45 -22.64
N GLY A 186 2.35 8.02 -21.65
CA GLY A 186 0.89 7.87 -21.52
C GLY A 186 0.49 6.67 -20.67
N LEU A 187 1.45 5.97 -20.05
CA LEU A 187 1.18 4.82 -19.20
C LEU A 187 0.82 5.29 -17.78
N VAL A 188 -0.34 4.86 -17.29
CA VAL A 188 -0.68 4.90 -15.87
C VAL A 188 -0.51 3.51 -15.29
N THR A 189 0.18 3.40 -14.16
CA THR A 189 0.32 2.14 -13.41
C THR A 189 -0.32 2.24 -12.04
N TRP A 190 -0.96 1.17 -11.62
CA TRP A 190 -1.59 1.06 -10.31
C TRP A 190 -1.21 -0.28 -9.67
N GLY A 191 -0.37 -0.25 -8.63
CA GLY A 191 -0.22 -1.39 -7.73
C GLY A 191 -1.44 -1.49 -6.82
N PHE A 192 -2.31 -2.46 -7.07
CA PHE A 192 -3.38 -2.86 -6.16
C PHE A 192 -2.78 -3.85 -5.15
N THR A 193 -2.51 -3.36 -3.94
CA THR A 193 -1.94 -4.15 -2.84
C THR A 193 -3.07 -4.54 -1.91
N THR A 194 -3.04 -5.79 -1.46
CA THR A 194 -4.01 -6.31 -0.51
C THR A 194 -3.33 -6.64 0.81
N ASP A 195 -4.13 -6.68 1.85
CA ASP A 195 -3.77 -7.07 3.21
C ASP A 195 -4.90 -7.94 3.79
N CYS A 196 -4.81 -8.33 5.06
CA CYS A 196 -5.85 -9.15 5.67
C CYS A 196 -7.18 -8.41 5.89
N SER A 197 -7.21 -7.08 5.80
CA SER A 197 -8.43 -6.26 5.82
C SER A 197 -9.13 -6.22 4.47
N THR A 198 -8.42 -6.56 3.39
CA THR A 198 -9.01 -6.66 2.06
C THR A 198 -9.86 -7.92 1.96
N PRO A 199 -11.19 -7.85 1.79
CA PRO A 199 -12.04 -9.04 1.75
C PRO A 199 -11.64 -9.98 0.60
N PRO A 200 -11.66 -11.32 0.78
CA PRO A 200 -11.61 -12.24 -0.35
C PRO A 200 -12.87 -12.14 -1.20
N GLY A 201 -12.76 -12.41 -2.50
CA GLY A 201 -13.88 -12.38 -3.44
C GLY A 201 -13.63 -11.51 -4.68
N LEU A 202 -14.69 -11.26 -5.43
CA LEU A 202 -14.62 -10.49 -6.67
C LEU A 202 -14.55 -8.98 -6.40
N HIS A 203 -13.58 -8.31 -7.02
CA HIS A 203 -13.39 -6.87 -6.98
C HIS A 203 -13.53 -6.28 -8.39
N GLU A 204 -14.41 -5.30 -8.53
CA GLU A 204 -14.52 -4.47 -9.71
C GLU A 204 -13.60 -3.25 -9.56
N LEU A 205 -12.72 -3.03 -10.54
CA LEU A 205 -11.70 -1.98 -10.51
C LEU A 205 -11.87 -1.05 -11.73
N ARG A 206 -11.76 0.26 -11.50
CA ARG A 206 -11.79 1.30 -12.55
C ARG A 206 -10.83 2.44 -12.22
N LEU A 207 -10.33 3.10 -13.26
CA LEU A 207 -9.73 4.43 -13.15
C LEU A 207 -10.73 5.48 -13.63
N VAL A 208 -10.89 6.57 -12.89
CA VAL A 208 -11.80 7.66 -13.19
C VAL A 208 -11.00 8.94 -13.42
N SER A 209 -11.06 9.47 -14.64
CA SER A 209 -10.47 10.75 -15.02
C SER A 209 -11.09 11.88 -14.18
N ARG A 210 -10.25 12.70 -13.53
CA ARG A 210 -10.70 13.89 -12.81
C ARG A 210 -11.13 15.00 -13.76
N ARG A 211 -10.46 15.15 -14.90
CA ARG A 211 -10.78 16.19 -15.88
C ARG A 211 -12.10 15.92 -16.62
N ARG A 212 -12.31 14.69 -17.07
CA ARG A 212 -13.47 14.31 -17.89
C ARG A 212 -14.62 13.71 -17.07
N ASN A 213 -14.35 13.29 -15.83
CA ASN A 213 -15.29 12.56 -14.99
C ASN A 213 -15.83 11.29 -15.68
N LEU A 214 -14.97 10.62 -16.46
CA LEU A 214 -15.27 9.39 -17.18
C LEU A 214 -14.37 8.25 -16.64
N ALA A 215 -14.88 7.03 -16.67
CA ALA A 215 -14.18 5.84 -16.17
C ALA A 215 -13.66 4.94 -17.29
N THR A 216 -12.58 4.20 -17.02
CA THR A 216 -12.15 3.07 -17.86
C THR A 216 -13.22 1.98 -17.87
N ARG A 217 -13.09 1.00 -18.78
CA ARG A 217 -13.83 -0.26 -18.61
C ARG A 217 -13.46 -0.94 -17.30
N SER A 218 -14.41 -1.69 -16.75
CA SER A 218 -14.20 -2.46 -15.53
C SER A 218 -13.25 -3.62 -15.74
N VAL A 219 -12.35 -3.79 -14.79
CA VAL A 219 -11.59 -5.03 -14.59
C VAL A 219 -12.18 -5.75 -13.41
N HIS A 220 -12.30 -7.07 -13.52
CA HIS A 220 -12.67 -7.94 -12.41
C HIS A 220 -11.44 -8.69 -11.92
N LEU A 221 -11.07 -8.46 -10.66
CA LEU A 221 -9.96 -9.09 -9.98
C LEU A 221 -10.51 -10.04 -8.92
N VAL A 222 -10.00 -11.26 -8.84
CA VAL A 222 -10.31 -12.18 -7.74
C VAL A 222 -9.24 -12.05 -6.66
N VAL A 223 -9.65 -11.76 -5.44
CA VAL A 223 -8.78 -11.83 -4.25
C VAL A 223 -9.04 -13.17 -3.56
N GLU A 224 -8.03 -14.04 -3.54
CA GLU A 224 -8.07 -15.31 -2.84
C GLU A 224 -7.69 -15.13 -1.37
N PRO A 225 -8.31 -15.88 -0.44
CA PRO A 225 -7.92 -15.82 0.96
C PRO A 225 -6.51 -16.36 1.15
N THR A 226 -5.78 -15.76 2.09
CA THR A 226 -4.50 -16.27 2.59
C THR A 226 -4.75 -16.90 3.95
N GLU A 227 -4.24 -18.12 4.17
CA GLU A 227 -4.47 -18.88 5.41
C GLU A 227 -4.07 -18.07 6.65
N GLY A 228 -2.96 -17.33 6.59
CA GLY A 228 -2.51 -16.45 7.67
C GLY A 228 -3.51 -15.35 8.05
N CYS A 229 -4.33 -14.87 7.11
CA CYS A 229 -5.35 -13.85 7.37
C CYS A 229 -6.62 -14.41 8.04
N SER A 230 -6.77 -15.73 8.14
CA SER A 230 -7.88 -16.38 8.85
C SER A 230 -7.66 -16.46 10.36
N GLN A 231 -6.44 -16.18 10.83
CA GLN A 231 -6.04 -16.18 12.23
C GLN A 231 -5.88 -14.74 12.76
N PRO A 232 -5.75 -14.53 14.09
CA PRO A 232 -5.28 -13.26 14.62
C PRO A 232 -3.96 -12.85 13.95
N VAL A 233 -3.90 -11.64 13.40
CA VAL A 233 -2.71 -11.07 12.76
C VAL A 233 -2.25 -9.81 13.50
N ALA A 234 -0.99 -9.44 13.34
CA ALA A 234 -0.47 -8.17 13.82
C ALA A 234 -1.10 -7.00 13.04
N ASP A 235 -0.95 -5.78 13.53
CA ASP A 235 -1.39 -4.56 12.83
C ASP A 235 -0.54 -3.39 13.32
N LEU A 236 0.54 -3.07 12.60
CA LEU A 236 1.46 -2.01 12.99
C LEU A 236 0.94 -0.67 12.49
N VAL A 237 0.67 0.22 13.44
CA VAL A 237 0.29 1.60 13.15
C VAL A 237 1.49 2.50 13.39
N ALA A 238 1.85 3.27 12.38
CA ALA A 238 2.72 4.41 12.59
C ALA A 238 1.90 5.53 13.27
N GLU A 239 2.33 5.94 14.46
CA GLU A 239 1.72 7.00 15.25
C GLU A 239 2.67 8.21 15.29
N SER A 240 2.09 9.39 15.61
CA SER A 240 2.75 10.68 15.90
C SER A 240 4.23 10.78 15.49
N VAL A 241 4.53 11.51 14.41
CA VAL A 241 5.91 11.84 14.04
C VAL A 241 6.22 13.26 14.48
N GLU A 242 7.24 13.39 15.30
CA GLU A 242 7.73 14.65 15.84
C GLU A 242 9.12 14.94 15.29
N ILE A 243 9.38 16.22 15.07
CA ILE A 243 10.68 16.74 14.70
C ILE A 243 11.06 17.79 15.74
N ASP A 244 12.34 17.80 16.16
CA ASP A 244 12.83 18.71 17.19
C ASP A 244 12.80 20.19 16.77
N ARG A 245 12.68 20.45 15.47
CA ARG A 245 12.59 21.80 14.86
C ARG A 245 11.88 21.74 13.51
N ILE A 246 11.15 22.80 13.19
CA ILE A 246 10.38 22.93 11.95
C ILE A 246 11.09 23.78 10.87
N ALA A 247 12.30 24.26 11.15
CA ALA A 247 13.09 25.09 10.25
C ALA A 247 14.55 24.62 10.21
N VAL A 248 15.04 24.32 9.00
CA VAL A 248 16.37 23.75 8.74
C VAL A 248 17.01 24.37 7.51
N GLN A 249 18.33 24.21 7.37
CA GLN A 249 19.07 24.43 6.14
C GLN A 249 19.55 23.10 5.56
N PRO A 250 19.82 23.03 4.24
CA PRO A 250 20.47 21.87 3.64
C PRO A 250 21.77 21.51 4.37
N GLY A 251 21.94 20.23 4.70
CA GLY A 251 23.09 19.72 5.44
C GLY A 251 22.94 19.66 6.96
N ASP A 252 21.92 20.30 7.52
CA ASP A 252 21.61 20.29 8.96
C ASP A 252 21.26 18.88 9.48
N ARG A 253 21.36 18.72 10.80
CA ARG A 253 20.84 17.54 11.52
C ARG A 253 19.45 17.84 12.08
N LEU A 254 18.57 16.85 11.99
CA LEU A 254 17.20 16.91 12.50
C LEU A 254 16.93 15.65 13.31
N THR A 255 16.43 15.79 14.53
CA THR A 255 16.01 14.63 15.33
C THR A 255 14.56 14.33 15.02
N VAL A 256 14.29 13.10 14.58
CA VAL A 256 12.94 12.59 14.35
C VAL A 256 12.60 11.62 15.47
N ARG A 257 11.42 11.79 16.06
CA ARG A 257 10.83 10.86 17.04
C ARG A 257 9.50 10.39 16.51
N PHE A 258 9.20 9.11 16.66
CA PHE A 258 7.93 8.54 16.21
C PHE A 258 7.58 7.31 17.01
N ARG A 259 6.31 6.89 16.92
CA ARG A 259 5.81 5.72 17.63
C ARG A 259 5.30 4.70 16.65
N ILE A 260 5.51 3.42 16.96
CA ILE A 260 4.87 2.31 16.26
C ILE A 260 4.15 1.47 17.30
N ARG A 261 2.85 1.29 17.11
CA ARG A 261 2.02 0.42 17.95
C ARG A 261 1.63 -0.82 17.17
N ASN A 262 1.68 -1.98 17.80
CA ASN A 262 0.94 -3.14 17.31
C ASN A 262 -0.49 -3.11 17.89
N GLN A 263 -1.47 -2.62 17.13
CA GLN A 263 -2.88 -2.62 17.53
C GLN A 263 -3.62 -3.92 17.16
N GLY A 264 -2.89 -4.85 16.55
CA GLY A 264 -3.42 -6.11 16.04
C GLY A 264 -3.73 -7.10 17.16
N ARG A 265 -3.98 -8.34 16.75
CA ARG A 265 -4.38 -9.43 17.65
C ARG A 265 -3.34 -10.54 17.76
N ALA A 266 -2.20 -10.38 17.09
CA ALA A 266 -1.06 -11.27 17.22
C ALA A 266 0.24 -10.49 17.40
N HIS A 267 1.28 -11.23 17.80
CA HIS A 267 2.64 -10.72 17.92
C HIS A 267 3.19 -10.29 16.55
N ALA A 268 3.80 -9.10 16.50
CA ALA A 268 4.53 -8.61 15.34
C ALA A 268 6.03 -8.93 15.53
N PRO A 269 6.67 -9.72 14.63
CA PRO A 269 8.12 -9.89 14.68
C PRO A 269 8.83 -8.56 14.40
N ALA A 270 10.13 -8.49 14.72
CA ALA A 270 10.94 -7.33 14.42
C ALA A 270 10.92 -6.98 12.93
N SER A 271 10.85 -5.68 12.62
CA SER A 271 10.75 -5.16 11.26
C SER A 271 11.57 -3.88 11.11
N VAL A 272 11.36 -3.12 10.03
CA VAL A 272 12.07 -1.87 9.76
C VAL A 272 11.09 -0.77 9.42
N ALA A 273 11.18 0.36 10.10
CA ALA A 273 10.52 1.59 9.70
C ALA A 273 11.42 2.40 8.75
N ARG A 274 10.86 2.92 7.65
CA ARG A 274 11.59 3.79 6.72
C ARG A 274 11.13 5.23 6.84
N LEU A 275 12.11 6.14 6.94
CA LEU A 275 11.89 7.57 6.90
C LEU A 275 12.11 8.11 5.49
N ARG A 276 11.15 8.91 5.00
CA ARG A 276 11.17 9.54 3.68
C ARG A 276 10.95 11.04 3.79
N LEU A 277 11.59 11.82 2.93
CA LEU A 277 11.32 13.24 2.74
C LEU A 277 10.47 13.43 1.49
N GLY A 278 9.27 13.98 1.66
CA GLY A 278 8.36 14.28 0.56
C GLY A 278 7.78 15.69 0.68
N ARG A 279 7.03 16.10 -0.34
CA ARG A 279 6.30 17.39 -0.36
C ARG A 279 4.79 17.24 -0.25
N SER A 280 4.28 16.00 -0.26
CA SER A 280 2.85 15.76 -0.11
C SER A 280 2.49 15.69 1.39
N PRO A 281 1.45 16.42 1.82
CA PRO A 281 0.90 16.31 3.16
C PRO A 281 -0.03 15.09 3.32
N ASP A 282 -0.32 14.36 2.24
CA ASP A 282 -1.36 13.33 2.24
C ASP A 282 -0.80 11.91 2.07
N ARG A 283 0.35 11.76 1.38
CA ARG A 283 1.03 10.46 1.21
C ARG A 283 2.54 10.61 1.14
N THR A 284 3.22 9.48 1.33
CA THR A 284 4.57 9.29 0.80
C THR A 284 4.55 8.40 -0.45
N ALA A 285 5.59 8.51 -1.27
CA ALA A 285 5.82 7.67 -2.44
C ALA A 285 7.16 6.94 -2.34
N VAL A 286 7.30 5.82 -3.06
CA VAL A 286 8.58 5.09 -3.13
C VAL A 286 9.70 5.93 -3.77
N THR A 287 9.33 6.94 -4.57
CA THR A 287 10.23 7.93 -5.18
C THR A 287 10.61 9.08 -4.26
N ASP A 288 9.93 9.23 -3.12
CA ASP A 288 10.34 10.20 -2.11
C ASP A 288 11.72 9.83 -1.57
N LEU A 289 12.46 10.84 -1.16
CA LEU A 289 13.84 10.68 -0.76
C LEU A 289 13.92 9.86 0.53
N ARG A 290 14.49 8.66 0.48
CA ARG A 290 14.80 7.86 1.67
C ARG A 290 15.90 8.56 2.47
N ILE A 291 15.64 8.82 3.75
CA ILE A 291 16.59 9.52 4.62
C ILE A 291 17.19 8.56 5.67
N ALA A 292 16.40 7.64 6.20
CA ALA A 292 16.86 6.67 7.19
C ALA A 292 15.99 5.41 7.20
N ASP A 293 16.55 4.32 7.70
CA ASP A 293 15.82 3.12 8.12
C ASP A 293 16.10 2.92 9.61
N VAL A 294 15.05 2.63 10.37
CA VAL A 294 15.10 2.46 11.83
C VAL A 294 14.55 1.09 12.16
N ALA A 295 15.28 0.30 12.94
CA ALA A 295 14.81 -1.01 13.36
C ALA A 295 13.59 -0.85 14.29
N THR A 296 12.51 -1.54 13.95
CA THR A 296 11.35 -1.70 14.82
C THR A 296 11.54 -3.01 15.57
N PRO A 297 11.60 -3.00 16.92
CA PRO A 297 11.70 -4.25 17.67
C PRO A 297 10.45 -5.10 17.47
N GLU A 298 10.51 -6.36 17.91
CA GLU A 298 9.30 -7.16 17.99
C GLU A 298 8.30 -6.52 18.98
N LEU A 299 7.01 -6.62 18.67
CA LEU A 299 5.94 -5.99 19.43
C LEU A 299 4.82 -6.98 19.73
N GLY A 300 4.60 -7.23 21.03
CA GLY A 300 3.41 -7.91 21.51
C GLY A 300 2.13 -7.13 21.20
N VAL A 301 0.98 -7.76 21.42
CA VAL A 301 -0.34 -7.15 21.22
C VAL A 301 -0.50 -5.91 22.11
N GLY A 302 -0.85 -4.77 21.51
CA GLY A 302 -1.02 -3.48 22.19
C GLY A 302 0.29 -2.77 22.56
N ALA A 303 1.44 -3.41 22.35
CA ALA A 303 2.74 -2.81 22.68
C ALA A 303 3.07 -1.64 21.75
N VAL A 304 3.84 -0.68 22.29
CA VAL A 304 4.29 0.51 21.58
C VAL A 304 5.81 0.59 21.66
N ALA A 305 6.45 0.86 20.52
CA ALA A 305 7.86 1.27 20.45
C ALA A 305 7.95 2.78 20.24
N ASP A 306 8.60 3.47 21.18
CA ASP A 306 9.06 4.85 21.00
C ASP A 306 10.42 4.83 20.29
N LEU A 307 10.47 5.34 19.07
CA LEU A 307 11.64 5.28 18.20
C LEU A 307 12.17 6.69 17.94
N SER A 308 13.50 6.81 17.82
CA SER A 308 14.16 8.06 17.50
C SER A 308 15.37 7.84 16.63
N THR A 309 15.61 8.78 15.71
CA THR A 309 16.85 8.83 14.92
C THR A 309 17.21 10.27 14.59
N GLU A 310 18.51 10.56 14.55
CA GLU A 310 19.01 11.78 13.94
C GLU A 310 19.15 11.54 12.43
N ILE A 311 18.57 12.43 11.63
CA ILE A 311 18.70 12.43 10.16
C ILE A 311 19.49 13.64 9.70
N ARG A 312 20.13 13.52 8.54
CA ARG A 312 20.77 14.65 7.87
C ARG A 312 19.87 15.17 6.75
N VAL A 313 19.55 16.45 6.79
CA VAL A 313 18.87 17.14 5.69
C VAL A 313 19.83 17.12 4.48
N PRO A 314 19.40 16.63 3.31
CA PRO A 314 20.26 16.58 2.13
C PRO A 314 20.80 17.96 1.78
N GLY A 315 22.08 18.04 1.43
CA GLY A 315 22.75 19.31 1.12
C GLY A 315 22.31 19.94 -0.20
N ASP A 316 21.72 19.15 -1.09
CA ASP A 316 21.18 19.53 -2.40
C ASP A 316 19.66 19.75 -2.38
N LEU A 317 19.04 19.72 -1.20
CA LEU A 317 17.61 19.90 -1.07
C LEU A 317 17.22 21.34 -1.42
N THR A 318 16.32 21.49 -2.40
CA THR A 318 15.83 22.81 -2.82
C THR A 318 15.11 23.50 -1.66
N PRO A 319 15.50 24.75 -1.30
CA PRO A 319 14.80 25.52 -0.29
C PRO A 319 13.32 25.69 -0.62
N ALA A 320 12.46 25.31 0.30
CA ALA A 320 11.01 25.47 0.20
C ALA A 320 10.35 25.27 1.56
N ALA A 321 9.16 25.83 1.72
CA ALA A 321 8.23 25.40 2.74
C ALA A 321 7.48 24.13 2.27
N GLY A 322 6.99 23.34 3.22
CA GLY A 322 6.09 22.22 2.95
C GLY A 322 6.80 20.91 2.62
N TYR A 323 7.95 20.64 3.23
CA TYR A 323 8.49 19.29 3.30
C TYR A 323 7.85 18.54 4.48
N PHE A 324 7.77 17.22 4.38
CA PHE A 324 7.28 16.34 5.43
C PHE A 324 8.21 15.15 5.58
N VAL A 325 8.57 14.84 6.83
CA VAL A 325 9.21 13.57 7.17
C VAL A 325 8.11 12.55 7.35
N TRP A 326 8.06 11.57 6.47
CA TRP A 326 7.15 10.44 6.51
C TRP A 326 7.82 9.24 7.15
N VAL A 327 7.09 8.53 7.99
CA VAL A 327 7.44 7.20 8.52
C VAL A 327 6.56 6.18 7.82
N VAL A 328 7.20 5.11 7.36
CA VAL A 328 6.55 3.91 6.80
C VAL A 328 6.90 2.74 7.72
N ALA A 329 5.95 2.30 8.54
CA ALA A 329 6.09 1.09 9.35
C ALA A 329 6.13 -0.16 8.45
N ASP A 330 6.81 -1.20 8.93
CA ASP A 330 7.07 -2.44 8.19
C ASP A 330 7.48 -2.22 6.73
N ASN A 331 8.42 -1.30 6.50
CA ASN A 331 8.91 -1.03 5.17
C ASN A 331 9.57 -2.31 4.60
N GLY A 332 8.90 -2.91 3.64
CA GLY A 332 9.32 -4.17 3.01
C GLY A 332 8.32 -5.31 3.17
N GLY A 333 7.25 -5.13 3.96
CA GLY A 333 6.20 -6.12 4.13
C GLY A 333 6.70 -7.39 4.80
N ALA A 334 7.53 -7.26 5.85
CA ALA A 334 8.08 -8.41 6.55
C ALA A 334 7.07 -9.00 7.54
N VAL A 335 6.09 -8.21 7.98
CA VAL A 335 5.03 -8.58 8.90
C VAL A 335 3.75 -8.84 8.10
N LEU A 336 3.05 -9.93 8.42
CA LEU A 336 1.68 -10.12 7.95
C LEU A 336 0.75 -9.29 8.82
N GLU A 337 0.08 -8.32 8.21
CA GLU A 337 -0.69 -7.31 8.93
C GLU A 337 -2.18 -7.34 8.62
N HIS A 338 -2.98 -6.87 9.57
CA HIS A 338 -4.39 -6.66 9.39
C HIS A 338 -4.63 -5.61 8.31
N ALA A 339 -4.10 -4.41 8.52
CA ALA A 339 -4.15 -3.33 7.55
C ALA A 339 -2.73 -2.84 7.29
N ALA A 340 -2.40 -2.56 6.03
CA ALA A 340 -1.16 -1.86 5.67
C ALA A 340 -1.41 -0.35 5.48
N THR A 341 -2.68 0.07 5.46
CA THR A 341 -3.09 1.46 5.16
C THR A 341 -2.81 2.44 6.29
N ASN A 342 -2.60 1.94 7.50
CA ASN A 342 -2.30 2.63 8.74
C ASN A 342 -0.79 2.62 9.09
N ASN A 343 0.07 2.09 8.22
CA ASN A 343 1.52 2.06 8.40
C ASN A 343 2.20 3.41 8.17
N PHE A 344 1.45 4.46 7.88
CA PHE A 344 1.98 5.75 7.42
C PHE A 344 1.65 6.87 8.40
N ALA A 345 2.68 7.59 8.83
CA ALA A 345 2.53 8.82 9.60
C ALA A 345 3.53 9.87 9.12
N ARG A 346 3.25 11.15 9.40
CA ARG A 346 4.12 12.24 9.00
C ARG A 346 4.31 13.29 10.08
N SER A 347 5.40 14.03 9.93
CA SER A 347 5.70 15.20 10.76
C SER A 347 4.76 16.37 10.43
N PRO A 348 4.78 17.43 11.27
CA PRO A 348 4.43 18.77 10.85
C PRO A 348 5.24 19.23 9.62
N ALA A 349 4.78 20.29 8.96
CA ALA A 349 5.50 20.85 7.81
C ALA A 349 6.86 21.39 8.23
N LEU A 350 7.91 20.91 7.55
CA LEU A 350 9.29 21.36 7.67
C LEU A 350 9.56 22.44 6.62
N VAL A 351 10.20 23.53 7.05
CA VAL A 351 10.67 24.62 6.21
C VAL A 351 12.18 24.47 6.00
N VAL A 352 12.60 24.44 4.73
CA VAL A 352 14.00 24.38 4.34
C VAL A 352 14.41 25.75 3.81
N HIS A 353 15.27 26.44 4.54
CA HIS A 353 15.81 27.74 4.17
C HIS A 353 17.00 27.62 3.22
N PRO A 354 17.32 28.67 2.45
CA PRO A 354 18.56 28.74 1.69
C PRO A 354 19.79 28.52 2.60
N PRO A 355 20.89 27.94 2.07
CA PRO A 355 22.13 27.84 2.83
C PRO A 355 22.62 29.25 3.21
N THR A 356 23.11 29.40 4.44
CA THR A 356 23.76 30.66 4.85
C THR A 356 25.05 30.83 4.07
N VAL A 357 25.11 31.82 3.17
CA VAL A 357 26.37 32.19 2.51
C VAL A 357 27.21 32.97 3.52
N VAL A 358 28.25 32.35 4.05
CA VAL A 358 29.26 33.06 4.84
C VAL A 358 30.16 33.80 3.85
N SER A 359 29.95 35.10 3.68
CA SER A 359 30.91 35.96 2.98
C SER A 359 32.23 35.95 3.76
N ARG A 360 33.31 35.47 3.13
CA ARG A 360 34.67 35.61 3.65
C ARG A 360 35.23 36.98 3.35
#